data_AF-A0A679HD93-F1
#
_entry.id   AF-A0A679HD93-F1
#
_cell.length_a   1.000
_cell.length_b   1.000
_cell.length_c   1.000
_cell.angle_alpha   90.00
_cell.angle_beta   90.00
_cell.angle_gamma   90.00
#
_symmetry.space_group_name_H-M   'P 1'
#
loop_
_entity.id
_entity.type
_entity.pdbx_description
1 polymer ?
#
loop_
_entity_poly.entity_id
_entity_poly.type
_entity_poly.pdbx_seq_one_letter_code
_entity_poly.pdbx_strand_id
1 'polypeptide(L)'
;RGLGDMGFGGDAKQAMQQRADFLEGQGLAQRRGQRVILARNLLGTLRSRELVQAAKDITAETGLEHRPVSDGQRVTGIYRRSVMLASGRYAMVDDGMGFSLVPWKPVIEQRLGQQVAATVRGGGVSWDIGRTRGPAIS
;
A
#
# COMPACT_ATOMS: atom_id res chain seq x y z
N ARG A 1 -11.12 15.98 -36.72
CA ARG A 1 -10.11 15.30 -35.87
C ARG A 1 -9.47 16.36 -35.00
N GLY A 2 -9.69 16.31 -33.69
CA GLY A 2 -9.19 17.33 -32.76
C GLY A 2 -7.75 17.04 -32.33
N LEU A 3 -7.01 18.08 -31.98
CA LEU A 3 -5.61 18.01 -31.51
C LEU A 3 -5.41 17.10 -30.28
N GLY A 4 -6.48 16.75 -29.56
CA GLY A 4 -6.43 15.82 -28.43
C GLY A 4 -6.33 14.32 -28.79
N ASP A 5 -6.47 13.95 -30.06
CA ASP A 5 -6.37 12.55 -30.54
C ASP A 5 -5.01 12.24 -31.22
N MET A 6 -4.04 13.16 -31.20
CA MET A 6 -2.71 12.96 -31.80
C MET A 6 -1.60 13.10 -30.75
N GLY A 7 -0.60 12.21 -30.79
CA GLY A 7 0.50 12.17 -29.82
C GLY A 7 0.04 11.74 -28.41
N PHE A 8 0.63 12.33 -27.37
CA PHE A 8 0.39 11.97 -25.96
C PHE A 8 -1.09 11.90 -25.56
N GLY A 9 -1.95 12.79 -26.10
CA GLY A 9 -3.39 12.77 -25.81
C GLY A 9 -4.08 11.52 -26.33
N GLY A 10 -3.70 11.04 -27.52
CA GLY A 10 -4.15 9.78 -28.09
C GLY A 10 -3.65 8.58 -27.27
N ASP A 11 -2.37 8.57 -26.89
CA ASP A 11 -1.75 7.51 -26.10
C ASP A 11 -2.41 7.39 -24.72
N ALA A 12 -2.63 8.51 -24.04
CA ALA A 12 -3.30 8.55 -22.74
C ALA A 12 -4.75 8.04 -22.83
N LYS A 13 -5.48 8.42 -23.87
CA LYS A 13 -6.84 7.94 -24.12
C LYS A 13 -6.88 6.44 -24.37
N GLN A 14 -5.93 5.91 -25.16
CA GLN A 14 -5.80 4.48 -25.40
C GLN A 14 -5.44 3.71 -24.12
N ALA A 15 -4.52 4.23 -23.30
CA ALA A 15 -4.15 3.63 -22.02
C ALA A 15 -5.33 3.61 -21.03
N MET A 16 -6.11 4.70 -20.95
CA MET A 16 -7.32 4.75 -20.13
C MET A 16 -8.38 3.74 -20.59
N GLN A 17 -8.52 3.56 -21.90
CA GLN A 17 -9.45 2.59 -22.48
C GLN A 17 -9.02 1.14 -22.15
N GLN A 18 -7.74 0.80 -22.34
CA GLN A 18 -7.18 -0.51 -21.95
C GLN A 18 -7.35 -0.77 -20.45
N ARG A 19 -7.14 0.26 -19.61
CA ARG A 19 -7.34 0.15 -18.16
C ARG A 19 -8.81 -0.12 -17.81
N ALA A 20 -9.75 0.54 -18.48
CA ALA A 20 -11.17 0.29 -18.29
C ALA A 20 -11.54 -1.15 -18.65
N ASP A 21 -11.05 -1.65 -19.79
CA ASP A 21 -11.32 -3.01 -20.25
C ASP A 21 -10.74 -4.07 -19.30
N PHE A 22 -9.53 -3.83 -18.78
CA PHE A 22 -8.94 -4.68 -17.74
C PHE A 22 -9.77 -4.69 -16.45
N LEU A 23 -10.22 -3.53 -15.98
CA LEU A 23 -11.04 -3.44 -14.77
C LEU A 23 -12.42 -4.08 -14.96
N GLU A 24 -13.00 -3.96 -16.16
CA GLU A 24 -14.25 -4.63 -16.52
C GLU A 24 -14.10 -6.16 -16.50
N GLY A 25 -13.01 -6.69 -17.07
CA GLY A 25 -12.69 -8.12 -16.98
C GLY A 25 -12.49 -8.64 -15.55
N GLN A 26 -12.18 -7.76 -14.59
CA GLN A 26 -12.07 -8.09 -13.17
C GLN A 26 -13.34 -7.82 -12.35
N GLY A 27 -14.45 -7.41 -13.00
CA GLY A 27 -15.69 -7.01 -12.31
C GLY A 27 -15.57 -5.73 -11.48
N LEU A 28 -14.51 -4.95 -11.72
CA LEU A 28 -14.17 -3.72 -11.01
C LEU A 28 -14.59 -2.45 -11.77
N ALA A 29 -15.06 -2.60 -13.00
CA ALA A 29 -15.72 -1.57 -13.77
C ALA A 29 -16.86 -2.19 -14.60
N GLN A 30 -17.79 -1.36 -15.06
CA GLN A 30 -18.84 -1.73 -16.00
C GLN A 30 -18.95 -0.65 -17.07
N ARG A 31 -18.98 -1.05 -18.34
CA ARG A 31 -19.25 -0.13 -19.44
C ARG A 31 -20.76 0.11 -19.61
N ARG A 32 -21.15 1.37 -19.69
CA ARG A 32 -22.52 1.82 -20.05
C ARG A 32 -22.44 2.79 -21.22
N GLY A 33 -22.54 2.26 -22.43
CA GLY A 33 -22.31 3.02 -23.65
C GLY A 33 -20.89 3.60 -23.67
N GLN A 34 -20.76 4.92 -23.75
CA GLN A 34 -19.47 5.61 -23.72
C GLN A 34 -18.91 5.85 -22.30
N ARG A 35 -19.69 5.57 -21.24
CA ARG A 35 -19.26 5.80 -19.85
C ARG A 35 -18.71 4.53 -19.22
N VAL A 36 -17.67 4.68 -18.40
CA VAL A 36 -17.14 3.61 -17.55
C VAL A 36 -17.57 3.89 -16.11
N ILE A 37 -18.29 2.94 -15.50
CA ILE A 37 -18.72 3.01 -14.11
C ILE A 37 -17.75 2.15 -13.30
N LEU A 38 -17.00 2.78 -12.40
CA LEU A 38 -16.08 2.08 -11.51
C LEU A 38 -16.83 1.47 -10.31
N ALA A 39 -16.37 0.32 -9.85
CA ALA A 39 -16.89 -0.28 -8.63
C ALA A 39 -16.65 0.63 -7.41
N ARG A 40 -17.56 0.57 -6.44
CA ARG A 40 -17.36 1.26 -5.15
C ARG A 40 -16.09 0.74 -4.49
N ASN A 41 -15.33 1.64 -3.85
CA ASN A 41 -14.08 1.33 -3.17
C ASN A 41 -13.01 0.66 -4.08
N LEU A 42 -13.00 0.96 -5.38
CA LEU A 42 -12.06 0.38 -6.34
C LEU A 42 -10.59 0.40 -5.87
N LEU A 43 -10.10 1.56 -5.43
CA LEU A 43 -8.71 1.72 -5.02
C LEU A 43 -8.37 0.88 -3.78
N GLY A 44 -9.31 0.76 -2.82
CA GLY A 44 -9.15 -0.09 -1.65
C GLY A 44 -9.06 -1.58 -2.03
N THR A 45 -9.90 -2.03 -2.97
CA THR A 45 -9.86 -3.40 -3.48
C THR A 45 -8.54 -3.71 -4.20
N LEU A 46 -8.10 -2.82 -5.08
CA LEU A 46 -6.83 -2.98 -5.80
C LEU A 46 -5.63 -3.00 -4.83
N ARG A 47 -5.60 -2.09 -3.86
CA ARG A 47 -4.59 -2.05 -2.80
C ARG A 47 -4.56 -3.35 -1.99
N SER A 48 -5.72 -3.88 -1.62
CA SER A 48 -5.81 -5.13 -0.86
C SER A 48 -5.24 -6.31 -1.66
N ARG A 49 -5.54 -6.40 -2.96
CA ARG A 49 -4.98 -7.42 -3.86
C ARG A 49 -3.46 -7.29 -3.99
N GLU A 50 -2.97 -6.07 -4.14
CA GLU A 50 -1.54 -5.79 -4.21
C GLU A 50 -0.83 -6.21 -2.91
N LEU A 51 -1.38 -5.87 -1.73
CA LEU A 51 -0.81 -6.27 -0.44
C LEU A 51 -0.79 -7.78 -0.25
N VAL A 52 -1.84 -8.48 -0.68
CA VAL A 52 -1.87 -9.96 -0.65
C VAL A 52 -0.78 -10.55 -1.54
N GLN A 53 -0.55 -9.99 -2.73
CA GLN A 53 0.51 -10.48 -3.61
C GLN A 53 1.90 -10.20 -3.04
N ALA A 54 2.16 -8.96 -2.62
CA ALA A 54 3.43 -8.59 -2.00
C ALA A 54 3.74 -9.44 -0.76
N ALA A 55 2.72 -9.74 0.06
CA ALA A 55 2.86 -10.61 1.20
C ALA A 55 3.26 -12.05 0.82
N LYS A 56 2.68 -12.61 -0.25
CA LYS A 56 3.06 -13.94 -0.75
C LYS A 56 4.51 -13.95 -1.21
N ASP A 57 4.93 -12.94 -1.95
CA ASP A 57 6.30 -12.84 -2.47
C ASP A 57 7.30 -12.76 -1.30
N ILE A 58 7.03 -11.91 -0.30
CA ILE A 58 7.87 -11.80 0.90
C ILE A 58 7.88 -13.10 1.72
N THR A 59 6.75 -13.79 1.83
CA THR A 59 6.66 -15.10 2.51
C THR A 59 7.54 -16.12 1.80
N ALA A 60 7.51 -16.15 0.46
CA ALA A 60 8.34 -17.05 -0.34
C ALA A 60 9.84 -16.73 -0.21
N GLU A 61 10.20 -15.44 -0.12
CA GLU A 61 11.59 -14.99 0.06
C GLU A 61 12.14 -15.27 1.47
N THR A 62 11.34 -15.08 2.51
CA THR A 62 11.82 -14.99 3.91
C THR A 62 11.39 -16.15 4.79
N GLY A 63 10.37 -16.91 4.38
CA GLY A 63 9.73 -17.93 5.20
C GLY A 63 8.86 -17.39 6.34
N LEU A 64 8.78 -16.06 6.53
CA LEU A 64 7.95 -15.44 7.57
C LEU A 64 6.49 -15.46 7.15
N GLU A 65 5.60 -15.78 8.09
CA GLU A 65 4.16 -15.77 7.84
C GLU A 65 3.62 -14.33 7.76
N HIS A 66 2.78 -14.05 6.77
CA HIS A 66 2.11 -12.75 6.69
C HIS A 66 0.95 -12.64 7.68
N ARG A 67 0.99 -11.61 8.52
CA ARG A 67 -0.03 -11.25 9.49
C ARG A 67 -0.78 -10.00 9.00
N PRO A 68 -1.98 -10.15 8.41
CA PRO A 68 -2.73 -9.02 7.86
C PRO A 68 -3.13 -8.03 8.97
N VAL A 69 -3.09 -6.74 8.64
CA VAL A 69 -3.41 -5.66 9.58
C VAL A 69 -4.83 -5.18 9.33
N SER A 70 -5.68 -5.29 10.35
CA SER A 70 -7.05 -4.76 10.32
C SER A 70 -7.10 -3.30 10.75
N ASP A 71 -8.16 -2.60 10.37
CA ASP A 71 -8.36 -1.22 10.82
C ASP A 71 -8.49 -1.15 12.34
N GLY A 72 -7.85 -0.15 12.95
CA GLY A 72 -7.76 0.01 14.40
C GLY A 72 -6.76 -0.91 15.10
N GLN A 73 -6.18 -1.90 14.39
CA GLN A 73 -5.23 -2.84 14.99
C GLN A 73 -3.89 -2.14 15.26
N ARG A 74 -3.37 -2.38 16.47
CA ARG A 74 -2.01 -2.01 16.86
C ARG A 74 -1.05 -3.11 16.44
N VAL A 75 -0.03 -2.76 15.67
CA VAL A 75 1.09 -3.60 15.27
C VAL A 75 2.32 -3.16 16.04
N THR A 76 3.12 -4.10 16.53
CA THR A 76 4.38 -3.80 17.22
C THR A 76 5.42 -4.83 16.79
N GLY A 77 6.64 -4.38 16.51
CA GLY A 77 7.70 -5.27 16.04
C GLY A 77 8.91 -4.50 15.54
N ILE A 78 9.88 -5.19 14.95
CA ILE A 78 11.08 -4.62 14.37
C ILE A 78 10.80 -4.14 12.95
N TYR A 79 11.11 -2.88 12.65
CA TYR A 79 11.04 -2.38 11.28
C TYR A 79 12.21 -2.94 10.46
N ARG A 80 11.94 -3.90 9.56
CA ARG A 80 12.97 -4.64 8.82
C ARG A 80 13.39 -3.99 7.51
N ARG A 81 12.43 -3.48 6.74
CA ARG A 81 12.64 -2.85 5.42
C ARG A 81 11.42 -2.07 4.96
N SER A 82 11.62 -1.13 4.04
CA SER A 82 10.52 -0.55 3.26
C SER A 82 10.29 -1.33 1.97
N VAL A 83 9.03 -1.41 1.55
CA VAL A 83 8.59 -2.04 0.31
C VAL A 83 7.84 -0.99 -0.52
N MET A 84 8.26 -0.80 -1.77
CA MET A 84 7.60 0.11 -2.70
C MET A 84 6.56 -0.64 -3.51
N LEU A 85 5.30 -0.23 -3.37
CA LEU A 85 4.16 -0.78 -4.10
C LEU A 85 3.50 0.34 -4.93
N ALA A 86 2.67 -0.02 -5.91
CA ALA A 86 1.92 0.95 -6.71
C ALA A 86 0.94 1.76 -5.84
N SER A 87 0.43 1.17 -4.74
CA SER A 87 -0.40 1.89 -3.77
C SER A 87 0.37 2.75 -2.76
N GLY A 88 1.71 2.74 -2.79
CA GLY A 88 2.57 3.53 -1.93
C GLY A 88 3.67 2.72 -1.23
N ARG A 89 4.40 3.37 -0.32
CA ARG A 89 5.45 2.74 0.48
C ARG A 89 4.86 2.10 1.74
N TYR A 90 5.28 0.88 2.03
CA TYR A 90 4.93 0.14 3.24
C TYR A 90 6.19 -0.21 4.03
N ALA A 91 6.05 -0.28 5.35
CA ALA A 91 7.03 -0.83 6.26
C ALA A 91 6.71 -2.29 6.52
N MET A 92 7.71 -3.17 6.38
CA MET A 92 7.65 -4.54 6.88
C MET A 92 8.03 -4.53 8.36
N VAL A 93 7.05 -4.83 9.21
CA VAL A 93 7.21 -4.93 10.66
C VAL A 93 7.19 -6.40 11.05
N ASP A 94 8.26 -6.88 11.64
CA ASP A 94 8.44 -8.26 12.09
C ASP A 94 8.15 -8.33 13.60
N ASP A 95 7.12 -9.08 13.99
CA ASP A 95 6.70 -9.23 15.38
C ASP A 95 7.34 -10.44 16.09
N GLY A 96 8.27 -11.13 15.42
CA GLY A 96 8.93 -12.35 15.89
C GLY A 96 8.15 -13.63 15.59
N MET A 97 6.86 -13.54 15.21
CA MET A 97 6.04 -14.68 14.79
C MET A 97 5.74 -14.63 13.29
N GLY A 98 5.80 -13.45 12.69
CA GLY A 98 5.60 -13.22 11.28
C GLY A 98 5.84 -11.76 10.95
N PHE A 99 5.28 -11.29 9.85
CA PHE A 99 5.41 -9.90 9.45
C PHE A 99 4.08 -9.28 9.04
N SER A 100 3.99 -7.97 9.22
CA SER A 100 2.89 -7.15 8.75
C SER A 100 3.41 -6.06 7.81
N LEU A 101 2.63 -5.76 6.77
CA LEU A 101 2.84 -4.58 5.93
C LEU A 101 1.99 -3.42 6.45
N VAL A 102 2.65 -2.37 6.90
CA VAL A 102 2.01 -1.18 7.48
C VAL A 102 2.35 0.04 6.62
N PRO A 103 1.44 0.97 6.30
CA PRO A 103 1.78 2.17 5.55
C PRO A 103 3.00 2.89 6.16
N TRP A 104 3.98 3.25 5.33
CA TRP A 104 5.21 3.89 5.80
C TRP A 104 5.00 5.40 6.00
N LYS A 105 5.72 5.99 6.97
CA LYS A 105 5.85 7.45 7.12
C LYS A 105 7.31 7.84 7.38
N PRO A 106 7.76 9.05 7.01
CA PRO A 106 9.14 9.50 7.21
C PRO A 106 9.64 9.39 8.66
N VAL A 107 8.73 9.49 9.63
CA VAL A 107 9.04 9.43 11.05
C VAL A 107 9.73 8.11 11.48
N ILE A 108 9.54 7.00 10.74
CA ILE A 108 10.22 5.72 10.99
C ILE A 108 11.45 5.46 10.10
N GLU A 109 11.85 6.41 9.25
CA GLU A 109 12.96 6.23 8.31
C GLU A 109 14.26 5.83 9.02
N GLN A 110 14.59 6.50 10.12
CA GLN A 110 15.78 6.23 10.94
C GLN A 110 15.60 5.10 11.95
N ARG A 111 14.48 4.37 11.90
CA ARG A 111 14.14 3.30 12.86
C ARG A 111 14.36 1.90 12.29
N LEU A 112 15.10 1.79 11.18
CA LEU A 112 15.46 0.50 10.61
C LEU A 112 16.19 -0.36 11.67
N GLY A 113 15.75 -1.60 11.83
CA GLY A 113 16.26 -2.53 12.83
C GLY A 113 15.81 -2.23 14.27
N GLN A 114 15.00 -1.19 14.51
CA GLN A 114 14.49 -0.84 15.84
C GLN A 114 13.05 -1.30 16.03
N GLN A 115 12.66 -1.44 17.30
CA GLN A 115 11.27 -1.69 17.68
C GLN A 115 10.42 -0.45 17.42
N VAL A 116 9.30 -0.67 16.73
CA VAL A 116 8.30 0.33 16.38
C VAL A 116 6.91 -0.18 16.72
N ALA A 117 5.98 0.73 16.95
CA ALA A 117 4.56 0.40 17.03
C ALA A 117 3.77 1.31 16.09
N ALA A 118 2.72 0.76 15.49
CA ALA A 118 1.83 1.47 14.60
C ALA A 118 0.38 1.11 14.87
N THR A 119 -0.52 2.05 14.62
CA THR A 119 -1.96 1.80 14.57
C THR A 119 -2.49 2.28 13.24
N VAL A 120 -3.09 1.38 12.45
CA VAL A 120 -3.72 1.73 11.17
C VAL A 120 -5.15 2.21 11.43
N ARG A 121 -5.55 3.34 10.85
CA ARG A 121 -6.91 3.92 10.98
C ARG A 121 -7.37 4.56 9.68
N GLY A 122 -8.51 4.13 9.14
CA GLY A 122 -9.21 4.82 8.04
C GLY A 122 -8.34 5.07 6.80
N GLY A 123 -7.37 4.18 6.52
CA GLY A 123 -6.43 4.33 5.40
C GLY A 123 -5.16 5.14 5.72
N GLY A 124 -5.02 5.65 6.94
CA GLY A 124 -3.80 6.25 7.48
C GLY A 124 -3.13 5.38 8.55
N VAL A 125 -1.97 5.84 9.03
CA VAL A 125 -1.20 5.18 10.09
C VAL A 125 -0.74 6.20 11.12
N SER A 126 -0.82 5.85 12.40
CA SER A 126 -0.12 6.54 13.48
C SER A 126 1.07 5.69 13.90
N TRP A 127 2.25 6.28 14.02
CA TRP A 127 3.45 5.60 14.49
C TRP A 127 3.78 6.07 15.90
N ASP A 128 3.86 5.13 16.84
CA ASP A 128 4.33 5.36 18.19
C ASP A 128 5.82 5.05 18.23
N ILE A 129 6.62 6.11 18.13
CA ILE A 129 8.07 6.02 18.20
C ILE A 129 8.44 6.41 19.63
N GLY A 130 8.97 5.46 20.39
CA GLY A 130 9.41 5.68 21.76
C GLY A 130 10.22 6.98 21.88
N ARG A 131 9.95 7.73 22.95
CA ARG A 131 10.49 9.08 23.18
C ARG A 131 12.01 9.06 23.01
N THR A 132 12.53 9.78 22.01
CA THR A 132 13.96 10.08 21.92
C THR A 132 14.32 10.86 23.19
N ARG A 133 15.06 10.25 24.12
CA ARG A 133 15.67 10.98 25.23
C ARG A 133 16.63 11.99 24.60
N GLY A 134 16.23 13.26 24.56
CA GLY A 134 17.18 14.36 24.33
C GLY A 134 18.19 14.39 25.49
N PRO A 135 19.40 14.92 25.28
CA PRO A 135 20.36 15.07 26.37
C PRO A 135 19.72 15.88 27.51
N ALA A 136 19.67 15.30 28.70
CA ALA A 136 19.36 16.04 29.91
C ALA A 136 20.54 16.99 30.14
N ILE A 137 20.32 18.28 29.93
CA ILE A 137 21.27 19.30 30.35
C ILE A 137 21.01 19.46 31.85
N SER A 138 21.88 18.88 32.67
CA SER A 138 22.03 19.19 34.09
C SER A 138 22.95 20.38 34.27
#